data_AF-A0A5S9M2J1-F1
#
_entry.id   AF-A0A5S9M2J1-F1
#
_cell.length_a   1.000
_cell.length_b   1.000
_cell.length_c   1.000
_cell.angle_alpha   90.00
_cell.angle_beta   90.00
_cell.angle_gamma   90.00
#
_symmetry.space_group_name_H-M   'P 1'
#
loop_
_entity.id
_entity.type
_entity.pdbx_description
1 polymer ?
#
loop_
_entity_poly.entity_id
_entity_poly.type
_entity_poly.pdbx_seq_one_letter_code
_entity_poly.pdbx_strand_id
1 'polypeptide(L)' 'MKGAFGCECISAKGKKSVQAGGQPMICTPLIGQTKEELFHEVEVLTEKNPDVIEWRADFFFITFMTRNK' A
#
# COMPACT_ATOMS: atom_id res chain seq x y z
N MET A 1 3.12 -2.09 25.40
CA MET A 1 3.47 -2.82 24.16
C MET A 1 2.37 -2.55 23.13
N LYS A 2 2.52 -1.51 22.29
CA LYS A 2 1.64 -1.28 21.14
C LYS A 2 2.50 -0.73 20.00
N GLY A 3 3.18 -1.64 19.32
CA GLY A 3 3.81 -1.40 18.03
C GLY A 3 3.05 -2.21 17.01
N ALA A 4 2.08 -1.59 16.34
CA ALA A 4 1.55 -2.09 15.08
C ALA A 4 2.16 -1.17 14.01
N PHE A 5 3.30 -1.59 13.46
CA PHE A 5 3.75 -1.09 12.16
C PHE A 5 2.75 -1.66 11.15
N GLY A 6 1.72 -0.86 10.83
CA GLY A 6 0.58 -1.29 10.02
C GLY A 6 0.99 -1.57 8.59
N CYS A 7 1.08 -2.86 8.24
CA CYS A 7 0.94 -3.32 6.87
C CYS A 7 -0.57 -3.37 6.59
N GLU A 8 -1.11 -2.30 6.01
CA GLU A 8 -2.50 -2.27 5.56
C GLU A 8 -2.54 -2.64 4.08
N CYS A 9 -3.03 -3.85 3.78
CA CYS A 9 -3.29 -4.29 2.43
C CYS A 9 -4.54 -3.57 1.90
N ILE A 10 -4.40 -2.80 0.83
CA ILE A 10 -5.53 -2.13 0.18
C ILE A 10 -5.93 -2.97 -1.02
N SER A 11 -7.19 -3.40 -1.06
CA SER A 11 -7.76 -4.08 -2.23
C SER A 11 -8.05 -3.04 -3.32
N ALA A 12 -7.38 -3.17 -4.47
CA ALA A 12 -7.70 -2.38 -5.65
C ALA A 12 -9.11 -2.75 -6.12
N LYS A 13 -9.95 -1.73 -6.35
CA LYS A 13 -11.41 -1.83 -6.54
C LYS A 13 -11.85 -3.02 -7.41
N GLY A 14 -12.75 -3.86 -6.87
CA GLY A 14 -13.55 -4.82 -7.64
C GLY A 14 -13.49 -6.28 -7.19
N LYS A 15 -12.51 -6.67 -6.38
CA LYS A 15 -12.39 -8.05 -5.86
C LYS A 15 -12.85 -8.10 -4.41
N LYS A 16 -14.01 -8.73 -4.17
CA LYS A 16 -14.57 -8.96 -2.83
C LYS A 16 -13.59 -9.79 -2.01
N SER A 17 -13.09 -9.23 -0.90
CA SER A 17 -12.39 -9.91 0.21
C SER A 17 -11.18 -10.75 -0.19
N VAL A 18 -10.10 -10.68 0.59
CA VAL A 18 -9.05 -11.71 0.58
C VAL A 18 -9.72 -13.02 0.99
N GLN A 19 -10.18 -13.79 0.01
CA GLN A 19 -10.95 -15.00 0.24
C GLN A 19 -9.95 -16.15 0.45
N ALA A 20 -9.82 -16.59 1.71
CA ALA A 20 -9.01 -17.75 2.07
C ALA A 20 -9.61 -19.00 1.39
N GLY A 21 -9.06 -19.37 0.24
CA GLY A 21 -9.52 -20.52 -0.56
C GLY A 21 -9.61 -20.29 -2.07
N GLY A 22 -9.30 -19.08 -2.58
CA GLY A 22 -9.27 -18.75 -4.00
C GLY A 22 -7.87 -18.85 -4.66
N GLN A 23 -7.85 -18.67 -5.99
CA GLN A 23 -6.64 -18.56 -6.83
C GLN A 23 -5.57 -17.66 -6.17
N PRO A 24 -4.27 -18.00 -6.25
CA PRO A 24 -3.23 -17.17 -5.64
C PRO A 24 -3.27 -15.75 -6.19
N MET A 25 -3.34 -14.77 -5.29
CA MET A 25 -3.36 -13.34 -5.63
C MET A 25 -1.95 -12.78 -5.67
N ILE A 26 -1.69 -11.89 -6.62
CA ILE A 26 -0.42 -11.18 -6.74
C ILE A 26 -0.47 -9.92 -5.87
N CYS A 27 0.39 -9.87 -4.86
CA CYS A 27 0.62 -8.68 -4.04
C CYS A 27 1.71 -7.82 -4.67
N THR A 28 1.39 -6.55 -4.94
CA THR A 28 2.36 -5.59 -5.48
C THR A 28 2.68 -4.52 -4.44
N PRO A 29 3.95 -4.34 -4.05
CA PRO A 29 4.31 -3.37 -3.03
C PRO A 29 4.35 -1.94 -3.60
N LEU A 30 3.95 -0.99 -2.78
CA LEU A 30 4.05 0.45 -2.99
C LEU A 30 5.15 0.99 -2.06
N ILE A 31 6.22 1.56 -2.62
CA ILE A 31 7.47 1.89 -1.88
C ILE A 31 7.91 3.35 -2.07
N GLY A 32 7.09 4.19 -2.71
CA GLY A 32 7.37 5.61 -2.87
C GLY A 32 7.79 6.30 -1.57
N GLN A 33 8.87 7.08 -1.64
CA GLN A 33 9.50 7.72 -0.48
C GLN A 33 8.88 9.09 -0.21
N THR A 34 8.32 9.72 -1.23
CA THR A 34 7.57 10.98 -1.16
C THR A 34 6.11 10.78 -1.53
N LYS A 35 5.28 11.78 -1.20
CA LYS A 35 3.85 11.72 -1.52
C LYS A 35 3.65 11.65 -3.05
N GLU A 36 4.42 12.44 -3.79
CA GLU A 36 4.39 12.54 -5.23
C GLU A 36 4.78 11.21 -5.90
N GLU A 37 5.83 10.55 -5.39
CA GLU A 37 6.22 9.21 -5.84
C GLU A 37 5.13 8.17 -5.58
N LEU A 38 4.52 8.17 -4.39
CA LEU A 38 3.42 7.25 -4.08
C LEU A 38 2.24 7.41 -5.04
N PHE A 39 1.83 8.65 -5.34
CA PHE A 39 0.73 8.88 -6.28
C PHE A 39 1.07 8.41 -7.70
N HIS A 40 2.29 8.69 -8.17
CA HIS A 40 2.74 8.23 -9.49
C HIS A 40 2.79 6.70 -9.57
N GLU A 41 3.33 6.04 -8.53
CA GLU A 41 3.33 4.58 -8.46
C GLU A 41 1.91 4.01 -8.46
N VAL A 42 0.98 4.61 -7.70
CA VAL A 42 -0.43 4.18 -7.69
C VAL A 42 -1.07 4.32 -9.07
N GLU A 43 -0.85 5.43 -9.78
CA GLU A 43 -1.37 5.63 -11.14
C GLU A 43 -0.89 4.51 -12.07
N VAL A 44 0.41 4.24 -12.11
CA VAL A 44 0.99 3.17 -12.93
C VAL A 44 0.47 1.80 -12.53
N LEU A 45 0.36 1.53 -11.23
CA LEU A 45 -0.13 0.24 -10.71
C LEU A 45 -1.60 0.02 -11.03
N THR A 46 -2.44 1.06 -10.98
CA THR A 46 -3.87 0.91 -11.31
C THR A 46 -4.09 0.45 -12.76
N GLU A 47 -3.25 0.87 -13.70
CA GLU A 47 -3.30 0.39 -15.09
C GLU A 47 -2.98 -1.11 -15.21
N LYS A 48 -2.14 -1.64 -14.30
CA LYS A 48 -1.73 -3.05 -14.30
C LYS A 48 -2.76 -3.98 -13.66
N ASN A 49 -3.82 -3.46 -13.04
CA ASN A 49 -4.87 -4.24 -12.34
C ASN A 49 -4.31 -5.29 -11.35
N PRO A 50 -3.48 -4.91 -10.36
CA PRO A 50 -2.97 -5.82 -9.35
C PRO A 50 -4.12 -6.38 -8.49
N ASP A 51 -3.93 -7.60 -7.97
CA ASP A 51 -4.91 -8.20 -7.06
C ASP A 51 -4.92 -7.52 -5.69
N VAL A 52 -3.74 -7.22 -5.17
CA VAL A 52 -3.52 -6.57 -3.86
C VAL A 52 -2.39 -5.57 -4.00
N ILE A 53 -2.56 -4.39 -3.39
CA ILE A 53 -1.48 -3.41 -3.22
C ILE A 53 -1.10 -3.38 -1.74
N GLU A 54 0.19 -3.58 -1.45
CA GLU A 54 0.76 -3.49 -0.10
C GLU A 54 1.56 -2.20 0.02
N TRP A 55 1.16 -1.29 0.92
CA TRP A 55 1.97 -0.10 1.17
C TRP A 55 3.06 -0.36 2.21
N ARG A 56 4.32 -0.20 1.77
CA ARG A 56 5.53 -0.32 2.60
C ARG A 56 5.91 1.05 3.17
N ALA A 57 5.17 1.47 4.19
CA ALA A 57 5.37 2.77 4.85
C ALA A 57 6.77 2.94 5.46
N ASP A 58 7.54 1.86 5.65
CA ASP A 58 8.95 1.91 6.07
C ASP A 58 9.88 2.60 5.07
N PHE A 59 9.48 2.70 3.80
CA PHE A 59 10.21 3.45 2.76
C PHE A 59 9.85 4.94 2.73
N PHE A 60 8.76 5.35 3.40
CA PHE A 60 8.27 6.72 3.30
C PHE A 60 9.09 7.68 4.15
N PHE A 61 9.69 8.70 3.52
CA PHE A 61 10.39 9.76 4.22
C PHE A 61 9.40 10.72 4.87
N ILE A 62 9.11 10.48 6.14
CA ILE A 62 8.43 11.45 7.01
C ILE A 62 9.39 12.60 7.28
N THR A 63 9.57 13.52 6.33
CA THR A 63 10.39 14.72 6.54
C THR A 63 9.64 15.83 7.27
N PHE A 64 8.31 15.80 7.36
CA PHE A 64 7.53 16.86 8.05
C PHE A 64 6.21 16.37 8.69
N MET A 65 6.24 15.32 9.52
CA MET A 65 5.25 15.31 10.61
C MET A 65 5.79 16.18 11.74
N THR A 66 5.50 17.48 11.68
CA THR A 66 5.26 18.23 12.91
C THR A 66 4.16 17.48 13.67
N ARG A 67 4.56 16.57 14.57
CA ARG A 67 3.79 16.36 15.79
C ARG A 67 3.84 17.70 16.52
N ASN A 68 2.99 18.64 16.12
CA ASN A 68 2.47 19.62 17.06
C ASN A 68 1.72 18.80 18.11
N LYS A 69 2.46 18.41 19.13
CA LYS A 69 1.89 18.10 20.44
C LYS A 69 1.97 19.39 21.26
#